data_AF-A0A1I2U0U9-F1
#
_entry.id   AF-A0A1I2U0U9-F1
#
_cell.length_a   1.000
_cell.length_b   1.000
_cell.length_c   1.000
_cell.angle_alpha   90.00
_cell.angle_beta   90.00
_cell.angle_gamma   90.00
#
_symmetry.space_group_name_H-M   'P 1'
#
loop_
_entity.id
_entity.type
_entity.pdbx_description
1 polymer ?
#
loop_
_entity_poly.entity_id
_entity_poly.type
_entity_poly.pdbx_seq_one_letter_code
_entity_poly.pdbx_strand_id
1 'polypeptide(L)'
;MKQMASSLAQIFLGLCILAGSWMIADAMKENNPSGNSIEQVQVKPQSKDQLLSHSELQEYLGINQDQVEKLLPQKEGNVTKSQIPYIQIGYEYYFPVKAVDQWLEETEAAIFD
;
A
#
# COMPACT_ATOMS: atom_id res chain seq x y z
N MET A 1 5.02 -11.13 -56.27
CA MET A 1 4.94 -9.80 -55.62
C MET A 1 4.06 -9.75 -54.38
N LYS A 2 3.01 -10.58 -54.26
CA LYS A 2 2.04 -10.53 -53.14
C LYS A 2 2.55 -11.08 -51.80
N GLN A 3 3.45 -12.07 -51.83
CA GLN A 3 4.03 -12.67 -50.60
C GLN A 3 5.07 -11.77 -49.90
N MET A 4 5.79 -10.93 -50.64
CA MET A 4 6.76 -9.99 -50.05
C MET A 4 6.08 -8.87 -49.26
N ALA A 5 4.86 -8.50 -49.64
CA ALA A 5 4.09 -7.46 -48.98
C ALA A 5 3.61 -7.87 -47.57
N SER A 6 3.24 -9.14 -47.39
CA SER A 6 2.81 -9.65 -46.07
C SER A 6 3.96 -9.67 -45.06
N SER A 7 5.15 -10.10 -45.49
CA SER A 7 6.34 -10.09 -44.64
C SER A 7 6.80 -8.66 -44.31
N LEU A 8 6.73 -7.73 -45.28
CA LEU A 8 7.07 -6.33 -45.04
C LEU A 8 6.09 -5.65 -44.07
N ALA A 9 4.80 -6.01 -44.12
CA ALA A 9 3.79 -5.49 -43.21
C ALA A 9 4.02 -5.95 -41.75
N GLN A 10 4.49 -7.17 -41.52
CA GLN A 10 4.82 -7.67 -40.18
C GLN A 10 6.01 -6.91 -39.58
N ILE A 11 7.00 -6.56 -40.42
CA ILE A 11 8.17 -5.78 -40.00
C ILE A 11 7.75 -4.35 -39.62
N PHE A 12 6.91 -3.72 -40.44
CA PHE A 12 6.38 -2.38 -40.14
C PHE A 12 5.50 -2.36 -38.88
N LEU A 13 4.67 -3.40 -38.69
CA LEU A 13 3.82 -3.51 -37.50
C LEU A 13 4.66 -3.65 -36.23
N GLY A 14 5.69 -4.51 -36.25
CA GLY A 14 6.62 -4.65 -35.12
C GLY A 14 7.39 -3.37 -34.82
N LEU A 15 7.87 -2.67 -35.86
CA LEU A 15 8.56 -1.39 -35.72
C LEU A 15 7.66 -0.31 -35.10
N CYS A 16 6.37 -0.30 -35.47
CA CYS A 16 5.40 0.66 -34.95
C CYS A 16 5.08 0.42 -33.46
N ILE A 17 4.97 -0.84 -33.03
CA ILE A 17 4.78 -1.18 -31.61
C ILE A 17 6.01 -0.79 -30.77
N LEU A 18 7.22 -1.02 -31.28
CA LEU A 18 8.45 -0.60 -30.61
C LEU A 18 8.57 0.92 -30.50
N ALA A 19 8.26 1.66 -31.56
CA ALA A 19 8.28 3.11 -31.56
C ALA A 19 7.21 3.70 -30.61
N GLY A 20 6.00 3.16 -30.61
CA GLY A 20 4.92 3.58 -29.71
C GLY A 20 5.26 3.30 -28.24
N SER A 21 5.84 2.13 -27.96
CA SER A 21 6.28 1.76 -26.60
C SER A 21 7.40 2.67 -26.10
N TRP A 22 8.34 3.07 -26.97
CA TRP A 22 9.43 3.97 -26.61
C TRP A 22 8.91 5.39 -26.33
N MET A 23 7.97 5.90 -27.14
CA MET A 23 7.36 7.21 -26.93
C MET A 23 6.55 7.28 -25.62
N ILE A 24 5.79 6.22 -25.28
CA ILE A 24 5.11 6.12 -23.98
C ILE A 24 6.13 6.06 -22.84
N ALA A 25 7.20 5.29 -22.98
CA ALA A 25 8.22 5.14 -21.95
C ALA A 25 8.96 6.47 -21.67
N ASP A 26 9.22 7.27 -22.70
CA ASP A 26 9.90 8.56 -22.54
C ASP A 26 8.98 9.62 -21.88
N ALA A 27 7.70 9.64 -22.27
CA ALA A 27 6.70 10.51 -21.62
C ALA A 27 6.48 10.16 -20.13
N MET A 28 6.60 8.89 -19.77
CA MET A 28 6.57 8.44 -18.36
C MET A 28 7.85 8.81 -17.60
N LYS A 29 8.98 8.92 -18.31
CA LYS A 29 10.30 9.22 -17.73
C LYS A 29 10.49 10.72 -17.47
N GLU A 30 9.89 11.60 -18.27
CA GLU A 30 9.95 13.05 -18.06
C GLU A 30 9.19 13.52 -16.79
N ASN A 31 8.17 12.78 -16.36
CA ASN A 31 7.47 13.04 -15.09
C ASN A 31 8.19 12.50 -13.84
N ASN A 32 9.38 11.92 -13.97
CA ASN A 32 10.11 11.33 -12.85
C ASN A 32 11.53 11.92 -12.74
N PRO A 33 11.78 12.87 -11.82
CA PRO A 33 13.11 13.42 -11.62
C PRO A 33 13.92 12.42 -10.79
N SER A 34 14.53 11.42 -11.43
CA SER A 34 15.87 10.88 -11.09
C SER A 34 16.15 9.54 -11.76
N GLY A 35 17.10 9.56 -12.68
CA GLY A 35 18.33 8.78 -12.57
C GLY A 35 18.25 7.30 -12.17
N ASN A 36 18.34 6.46 -13.20
CA ASN A 36 19.04 5.18 -13.25
C ASN A 36 18.58 4.00 -12.37
N SER A 37 18.77 2.84 -13.01
CA SER A 37 18.78 1.48 -12.49
C SER A 37 17.42 0.86 -12.13
N ILE A 38 17.32 -0.39 -12.54
CA ILE A 38 16.21 -1.32 -12.34
C ILE A 38 15.89 -1.37 -10.85
N GLU A 39 14.80 -0.76 -10.43
CA GLU A 39 14.21 -1.02 -9.12
C GLU A 39 12.70 -1.11 -9.25
N GLN A 40 12.20 -2.21 -8.72
CA GLN A 40 10.81 -2.59 -8.58
C GLN A 40 9.97 -1.39 -8.17
N VAL A 41 8.86 -1.14 -8.90
CA VAL A 41 7.67 -0.38 -8.48
C VAL A 41 7.90 0.47 -7.22
N GLN A 42 8.76 1.49 -7.32
CA GLN A 42 8.93 2.42 -6.22
C GLN A 42 7.80 3.43 -6.35
N VAL A 43 6.61 2.99 -5.94
CA VAL A 43 5.58 3.89 -5.44
C VAL A 43 6.29 4.68 -4.37
N LYS A 44 6.66 5.92 -4.68
CA LYS A 44 7.07 6.92 -3.70
C LYS A 44 6.12 6.76 -2.52
N PRO A 45 6.52 6.18 -1.36
CA PRO A 45 5.63 6.17 -0.24
C PRO A 45 5.69 7.61 0.25
N GLN A 46 4.80 8.43 -0.27
CA GLN A 46 4.27 9.57 0.43
C GLN A 46 3.76 8.99 1.75
N SER A 47 4.64 8.93 2.75
CA SER A 47 4.42 8.42 4.09
C SER A 47 3.26 7.43 4.15
N LYS A 48 3.44 6.21 3.60
CA LYS A 48 2.46 5.14 3.82
C LYS A 48 2.43 4.95 5.33
N ASP A 49 1.41 5.49 5.97
CA ASP A 49 1.11 5.17 7.35
C ASP A 49 1.03 3.65 7.41
N GLN A 50 2.04 3.05 8.03
CA GLN A 50 2.20 1.60 8.04
C GLN A 50 0.95 1.02 8.70
N LEU A 51 0.32 0.07 8.02
CA LEU A 51 -0.89 -0.59 8.47
C LEU A 51 -0.47 -1.92 9.08
N LEU A 52 -0.69 -2.07 10.38
CA LEU A 52 -0.44 -3.32 11.08
C LEU A 52 -1.66 -4.22 10.95
N SER A 53 -1.43 -5.49 10.63
CA SER A 53 -2.41 -6.56 10.83
C SER A 53 -2.56 -6.90 12.31
N HIS A 54 -3.50 -7.76 12.65
CA HIS A 54 -3.72 -8.19 14.04
C HIS A 54 -2.46 -8.77 14.70
N SER A 55 -1.72 -9.65 13.99
CA SER A 55 -0.49 -10.25 14.52
C SER A 55 0.63 -9.22 14.66
N GLU A 56 0.75 -8.28 13.73
CA GLU A 56 1.75 -7.23 13.80
C GLU A 56 1.45 -6.22 14.91
N LEU A 57 0.17 -5.92 15.17
CA LEU A 57 -0.24 -5.08 16.29
C LEU A 57 0.14 -5.72 17.63
N GLN A 58 -0.02 -7.04 17.76
CA GLN A 58 0.39 -7.78 18.95
C GLN A 58 1.88 -7.61 19.23
N GLU A 59 2.71 -7.81 18.20
CA GLU A 59 4.16 -7.66 18.29
C GLU A 59 4.56 -6.21 18.56
N TYR A 60 3.88 -5.26 17.92
CA TYR A 60 4.11 -3.83 18.07
C TYR A 60 3.85 -3.33 19.50
N LEU A 61 2.71 -3.72 20.08
CA LEU A 61 2.33 -3.35 21.44
C LEU A 61 3.06 -4.17 22.52
N GLY A 62 3.73 -5.27 22.14
CA GLY A 62 4.43 -6.14 23.09
C GLY A 62 3.51 -6.83 24.10
N ILE A 63 2.22 -7.00 23.78
CA ILE A 63 1.21 -7.55 24.68
C ILE A 63 0.75 -8.96 24.25
N ASN A 64 0.14 -9.69 25.17
CA ASN A 64 -0.39 -11.04 24.90
C ASN A 64 -1.65 -10.99 24.02
N GLN A 65 -1.89 -12.08 23.27
CA GLN A 65 -3.05 -12.21 22.38
C GLN A 65 -4.39 -11.93 23.09
N ASP A 66 -4.59 -12.44 24.31
CA ASP A 66 -5.78 -12.16 25.12
C ASP A 66 -5.99 -10.68 25.45
N GLN A 67 -4.92 -9.89 25.47
CA GLN A 67 -4.97 -8.45 25.73
C GLN A 67 -5.27 -7.69 24.44
N VAL A 68 -4.67 -8.11 23.31
CA VAL A 68 -4.99 -7.53 21.99
C VAL A 68 -6.45 -7.76 21.63
N GLU A 69 -6.99 -8.96 21.87
CA GLU A 69 -8.39 -9.28 21.58
C GLU A 69 -9.40 -8.40 22.32
N LYS A 70 -9.03 -7.85 23.48
CA LYS A 70 -9.85 -6.87 24.23
C LYS A 70 -9.79 -5.46 23.62
N LEU A 71 -8.72 -5.15 22.89
CA LEU A 71 -8.54 -3.87 22.22
C LEU A 71 -9.16 -3.85 20.83
N LEU A 72 -9.25 -5.03 20.19
CA LEU A 72 -9.87 -5.20 18.89
C LEU A 72 -11.32 -4.70 18.85
N PRO A 73 -11.80 -4.25 17.68
CA PRO A 73 -13.19 -3.92 17.47
C PRO A 73 -14.08 -5.14 17.75
N GLN A 74 -14.76 -5.13 18.89
CA GLN A 74 -15.75 -6.15 19.24
C GLN A 74 -17.14 -5.69 18.83
N LYS A 75 -17.88 -6.61 18.21
CA LYS A 75 -19.25 -6.36 17.78
C LYS A 75 -20.20 -6.62 18.96
N GLU A 76 -20.50 -5.57 19.71
CA GLU A 76 -21.45 -5.62 20.81
C GLU A 76 -22.85 -5.28 20.28
N GLY A 77 -23.53 -6.29 19.73
CA GLY A 77 -24.85 -6.13 19.12
C GLY A 77 -24.82 -5.35 17.80
N ASN A 78 -25.35 -4.12 17.80
CA ASN A 78 -25.45 -3.25 16.61
C ASN A 78 -24.41 -2.13 16.59
N VAL A 79 -23.48 -2.12 17.54
CA VAL A 79 -22.45 -1.09 17.69
C VAL A 79 -21.08 -1.76 17.76
N THR A 80 -20.16 -1.37 16.87
CA THR A 80 -18.76 -1.80 16.93
C THR A 80 -18.04 -0.88 17.91
N LYS A 81 -17.72 -1.39 19.10
CA LYS A 81 -16.85 -0.67 20.04
C LYS A 81 -15.41 -1.11 19.79
N SER A 82 -14.54 -0.15 19.52
CA SER A 82 -13.09 -0.35 19.45
C SER A 82 -12.43 0.62 20.41
N GLN A 83 -11.47 0.13 21.18
CA GLN A 83 -10.66 0.98 22.07
C GLN A 83 -9.47 1.57 21.32
N ILE A 84 -8.97 0.85 20.31
CA ILE A 84 -7.86 1.27 19.48
C ILE A 84 -8.36 1.81 18.13
N PRO A 85 -7.71 2.84 17.55
CA PRO A 85 -7.99 3.28 16.20
C PRO A 85 -7.72 2.17 15.18
N TYR A 86 -8.69 1.95 14.30
CA TYR A 86 -8.64 0.92 13.27
C TYR A 86 -9.22 1.44 11.97
N ILE A 87 -8.82 0.80 10.88
CA ILE A 87 -9.43 0.96 9.57
C ILE A 87 -9.87 -0.41 9.06
N GLN A 88 -11.03 -0.46 8.40
CA GLN A 88 -11.52 -1.67 7.77
C GLN A 88 -11.24 -1.58 6.27
N ILE A 89 -10.48 -2.54 5.74
CA ILE A 89 -10.22 -2.67 4.31
C ILE A 89 -10.81 -4.01 3.87
N GLY A 90 -11.96 -3.94 3.18
CA GLY A 90 -12.74 -5.12 2.82
C GLY A 90 -13.31 -5.82 4.06
N TYR A 91 -12.86 -7.05 4.33
CA TYR A 91 -13.29 -7.87 5.46
C TYR A 91 -12.26 -7.97 6.59
N GLU A 92 -11.13 -7.28 6.46
CA GLU A 92 -10.04 -7.31 7.43
C GLU A 92 -9.88 -5.95 8.11
N TYR A 93 -9.42 -6.02 9.36
CA TYR A 93 -9.11 -4.86 10.19
C TYR A 93 -7.61 -4.63 10.21
N TYR A 94 -7.23 -3.37 10.00
CA TYR A 94 -5.85 -2.90 10.00
C TYR A 94 -5.71 -1.73 10.97
N PHE A 95 -4.50 -1.57 11.52
CA PHE A 95 -4.21 -0.61 12.56
C PHE A 95 -3.09 0.32 12.09
N PRO A 96 -3.40 1.59 11.76
CA PRO A 96 -2.37 2.55 11.33
C PRO A 96 -1.41 2.87 12.48
N VAL A 97 -0.10 2.64 12.30
CA VAL A 97 0.93 2.86 13.33
C VAL A 97 0.81 4.24 13.96
N LYS A 98 0.73 5.31 13.16
CA LYS A 98 0.61 6.67 13.69
C LYS A 98 -0.60 6.90 14.58
N ALA A 99 -1.73 6.26 14.25
CA ALA A 99 -2.93 6.40 15.05
C ALA A 99 -2.81 5.59 16.35
N VAL A 100 -2.16 4.42 16.29
CA VAL A 100 -1.83 3.62 17.47
C VAL A 100 -0.87 4.38 18.39
N ASP A 101 0.15 5.04 17.84
CA ASP A 101 1.12 5.85 18.58
C ASP A 101 0.45 7.02 19.28
N GLN A 102 -0.39 7.76 18.56
CA GLN A 102 -1.13 8.87 19.15
C GLN A 102 -2.09 8.38 20.25
N TRP A 103 -2.74 7.23 20.04
CA TRP A 103 -3.59 6.61 21.06
C TRP A 103 -2.80 6.18 22.31
N LEU A 104 -1.58 5.63 22.12
CA LEU A 104 -0.68 5.29 23.22
C LEU A 104 -0.28 6.55 24.00
N GLU A 105 0.13 7.62 23.31
CA GLU A 105 0.49 8.90 23.92
C GLU A 105 -0.68 9.51 24.72
N GLU A 106 -1.88 9.52 24.16
CA GLU A 106 -3.09 10.02 24.83
C GLU A 106 -3.47 9.17 26.06
N THR A 107 -3.33 7.85 25.95
CA THR A 107 -3.65 6.92 27.04
C THR A 107 -2.62 7.02 28.16
N GLU A 108 -1.33 7.09 27.85
CA GLU A 108 -0.28 7.29 28.85
C GLU A 108 -0.40 8.68 29.51
N ALA A 109 -0.62 9.73 28.74
CA ALA A 109 -0.83 11.08 29.29
C ALA A 109 -2.03 11.14 30.25
N ALA A 110 -3.10 10.39 29.98
CA ALA A 110 -4.27 10.30 30.85
C ALA A 110 -4.03 9.48 32.13
N ILE A 111 -2.98 8.66 32.20
CA ILE A 111 -2.63 7.84 33.37
C ILE A 111 -1.76 8.62 34.36
N PHE A 112 -1.06 9.67 33.91
CA PHE A 112 -0.12 10.45 34.74
C PHE A 112 -0.64 11.83 35.20
N ASP A 113 -1.93 12.14 34.98
CA ASP A 113 -2.63 13.32 35.54
C ASP A 113 -3.49 12.91 36.75
#